data_AF-T0H7F8-F1
#
_entry.id   AF-T0H7F8-F1
#
_cell.length_a   1.000
_cell.length_b   1.000
_cell.length_c   1.000
_cell.angle_alpha   90.00
_cell.angle_beta   90.00
_cell.angle_gamma   90.00
#
_symmetry.space_group_name_H-M   'P 1'
#
loop_
_entity.id
_entity.type
_entity.pdbx_description
1 polymer ?
#
loop_
_entity_poly.entity_id
_entity_poly.type
_entity_poly.pdbx_seq_one_letter_code
_entity_poly.pdbx_strand_id
1 'polypeptide(L)'
;MVCNFISKRNRLENGNKTKESKNRMVGIIVKDGESIESALKRFKRDCANAGIMSEIKRREYFEKPSIKKKKAIESAKRKAEKKKRLFSKKDKA
;
A
#
# COMPACT_ATOMS: atom_id res chain seq x y z
N MET A 1 -33.18 16.07 26.14
CA MET A 1 -32.41 16.44 24.92
C MET A 1 -31.96 15.16 24.23
N VAL A 2 -32.83 14.62 23.39
CA VAL A 2 -32.51 13.52 22.47
C VAL A 2 -31.87 14.13 21.24
N CYS A 3 -30.60 13.82 20.98
CA CYS A 3 -30.01 14.12 19.68
C CYS A 3 -30.00 12.84 18.85
N ASN A 4 -31.13 12.58 18.19
CA ASN A 4 -31.14 11.80 16.96
C ASN A 4 -30.98 12.79 15.80
N PHE A 5 -29.78 12.88 15.22
CA PHE A 5 -29.58 13.39 13.86
C PHE A 5 -29.00 12.25 13.01
N ILE A 6 -29.92 11.39 12.58
CA ILE A 6 -29.70 10.37 11.56
C ILE A 6 -29.61 11.08 10.21
N SER A 7 -28.47 11.03 9.52
CA SER A 7 -28.47 10.71 8.07
C SER A 7 -27.09 10.61 7.44
N LYS A 8 -26.86 9.43 6.86
CA LYS A 8 -26.03 9.17 5.68
C LYS A 8 -24.52 9.43 5.82
N ARG A 9 -23.77 8.35 5.98
CA ARG A 9 -23.35 7.58 4.81
C ARG A 9 -22.96 6.17 5.23
N ASN A 10 -23.65 5.21 4.61
CA ASN A 10 -23.20 3.85 4.43
C ASN A 10 -21.68 3.78 4.31
N ARG A 11 -21.02 3.29 5.36
CA ARG A 11 -19.70 2.69 5.26
C ARG A 11 -19.90 1.18 5.20
N LEU A 12 -20.67 0.75 4.19
CA LEU A 12 -20.75 -0.67 3.87
C LEU A 12 -19.41 -1.09 3.30
N GLU A 13 -18.80 -2.01 4.04
CA GLU A 13 -18.19 -3.21 3.50
C GLU A 13 -17.12 -2.97 2.43
N ASN A 14 -15.86 -2.97 2.86
CA ASN A 14 -14.87 -3.74 2.12
C ASN A 14 -13.95 -4.46 3.09
N GLY A 15 -14.43 -5.62 3.55
CA GLY A 15 -13.65 -6.83 3.63
C GLY A 15 -12.45 -6.80 4.57
N ASN A 16 -12.68 -7.34 5.77
CA ASN A 16 -11.66 -7.89 6.64
C ASN A 16 -10.61 -8.66 5.83
N LYS A 17 -9.38 -8.14 5.74
CA LYS A 17 -8.21 -9.00 5.49
C LYS A 17 -7.82 -9.59 6.84
N THR A 18 -8.44 -10.72 7.18
CA THR A 18 -7.96 -11.60 8.25
C THR A 18 -6.46 -11.81 8.06
N LYS A 19 -5.73 -11.67 9.16
CA LYS A 19 -4.28 -11.76 9.21
C LYS A 19 -3.91 -13.22 9.08
N GLU A 20 -3.77 -13.69 7.85
CA GLU A 20 -3.31 -15.03 7.56
C GLU A 20 -2.03 -14.92 6.75
N SER A 21 -0.97 -15.53 7.27
CA SER A 21 0.39 -15.57 6.74
C SER A 21 0.43 -16.39 5.44
N LYS A 22 -0.20 -15.90 4.37
CA LYS A 22 -0.20 -16.58 3.06
C LYS A 22 1.09 -16.27 2.31
N ASN A 23 1.85 -17.32 2.01
CA ASN A 23 3.03 -17.30 1.14
C ASN A 23 2.71 -16.47 -0.13
N ARG A 24 3.45 -15.36 -0.31
CA ARG A 24 3.01 -14.18 -1.06
C ARG A 24 3.29 -14.30 -2.57
N MET A 25 2.45 -15.03 -3.29
CA MET A 25 2.31 -14.85 -4.74
C MET A 25 1.13 -13.92 -5.03
N VAL A 26 1.34 -12.87 -5.83
CA VAL A 26 0.27 -11.92 -6.18
C VAL A 26 -0.65 -12.58 -7.21
N GLY A 27 -1.86 -12.93 -6.78
CA GLY A 27 -2.91 -13.49 -7.63
C GLY A 27 -4.26 -12.86 -7.31
N ILE A 28 -5.08 -12.63 -8.33
CA ILE A 28 -6.43 -12.09 -8.20
C ILE A 28 -7.42 -13.07 -8.80
N ILE A 29 -8.45 -13.40 -8.03
CA ILE A 29 -9.60 -14.17 -8.50
C ILE A 29 -10.66 -13.15 -8.93
N VAL A 30 -11.08 -13.22 -10.19
CA VAL A 30 -12.14 -12.38 -10.72
C VAL A 30 -13.49 -12.97 -10.31
N LYS A 31 -14.41 -12.14 -9.80
CA LYS A 31 -15.77 -12.56 -9.47
C LYS A 31 -16.70 -12.28 -10.64
N ASP A 32 -17.72 -13.12 -10.82
CA ASP A 32 -18.71 -12.97 -11.88
C ASP A 32 -19.51 -11.68 -11.68
N GLY A 33 -19.36 -10.75 -12.64
CA GLY A 33 -19.93 -9.39 -12.59
C GLY A 33 -18.90 -8.26 -12.48
N GLU A 34 -17.60 -8.55 -12.33
CA GLU A 34 -16.55 -7.52 -12.37
C GLU A 34 -16.02 -7.27 -13.79
N SER A 35 -15.76 -6.00 -14.13
CA SER A 35 -15.05 -5.69 -15.38
C SER A 35 -13.59 -6.16 -15.31
N ILE A 36 -13.11 -6.77 -16.39
CA ILE A 36 -11.72 -7.26 -16.53
C ILE A 36 -10.72 -6.14 -16.22
N GLU A 37 -11.02 -4.91 -16.64
CA GLU A 37 -10.19 -3.73 -16.38
C GLU A 37 -10.05 -3.40 -14.89
N SER A 38 -11.12 -3.59 -14.11
CA SER A 38 -11.10 -3.42 -12.66
C SER A 38 -10.20 -4.43 -11.98
N ALA A 39 -10.21 -5.69 -12.44
CA ALA A 39 -9.34 -6.75 -11.94
C ALA A 39 -7.87 -6.45 -12.25
N LEU A 40 -7.55 -6.01 -13.49
CA LEU A 40 -6.20 -5.60 -13.89
C LEU A 40 -5.68 -4.43 -13.05
N LYS A 41 -6.54 -3.46 -12.73
CA LYS A 41 -6.16 -2.32 -11.89
C LYS A 41 -5.85 -2.73 -10.44
N ARG A 42 -6.53 -3.74 -9.91
CA ARG A 42 -6.20 -4.32 -8.60
C ARG A 42 -4.88 -5.09 -8.66
N PHE A 43 -4.64 -5.84 -9.72
CA PHE A 43 -3.41 -6.62 -9.90
C PHE A 43 -2.18 -5.72 -9.94
N LYS A 44 -2.25 -4.63 -10.71
CA LYS A 44 -1.18 -3.61 -10.76
C LYS A 44 -0.90 -3.00 -9.38
N ARG A 45 -1.96 -2.74 -8.58
CA ARG A 45 -1.82 -2.24 -7.21
C ARG A 45 -1.19 -3.27 -6.28
N ASP A 46 -1.60 -4.53 -6.36
CA ASP A 46 -1.05 -5.59 -5.53
C ASP A 46 0.41 -5.90 -5.88
N CYS A 47 0.80 -5.87 -7.16
CA CYS A 47 2.19 -5.95 -7.60
C CYS A 47 3.05 -4.79 -7.08
N ALA A 48 2.50 -3.57 -7.06
CA ALA A 48 3.16 -2.40 -6.50
C ALA A 48 3.30 -2.48 -4.98
N ASN A 49 2.25 -2.93 -4.28
CA ASN A 49 2.23 -3.12 -2.83
C ASN A 49 3.18 -4.24 -2.38
N ALA A 50 3.26 -5.33 -3.16
CA ALA A 50 4.19 -6.42 -2.93
C ALA A 50 5.65 -6.01 -3.23
N GLY A 51 5.88 -4.90 -3.92
CA GLY A 51 7.22 -4.41 -4.20
C GLY A 51 8.01 -5.22 -5.22
N ILE A 52 7.36 -6.13 -5.97
CA ILE A 52 8.01 -7.06 -6.93
C ILE A 52 8.89 -6.30 -7.92
N MET A 53 8.39 -5.21 -8.49
CA MET A 53 9.14 -4.37 -9.44
C MET A 53 10.39 -3.73 -8.81
N SER A 54 10.32 -3.39 -7.52
CA SER A 54 11.48 -2.84 -6.79
C SER A 54 12.50 -3.92 -6.46
N GLU A 55 12.06 -5.16 -6.23
CA GLU A 55 12.95 -6.29 -6.02
C GLU A 55 13.69 -6.69 -7.29
N ILE A 56 13.01 -6.73 -8.43
CA ILE A 56 13.63 -7.02 -9.74
C ILE A 56 14.79 -6.05 -9.98
N LYS A 57 14.51 -4.74 -9.90
CA LYS A 57 15.53 -3.67 -10.06
C LYS A 57 16.71 -3.76 -9.08
N ARG A 58 16.48 -4.29 -7.88
CA ARG A 58 17.52 -4.46 -6.87
C ARG A 58 18.39 -5.70 -7.13
N ARG A 59 17.86 -6.69 -7.87
CA ARG A 59 18.54 -7.96 -8.18
C ARG A 59 19.25 -7.93 -9.54
N GLU A 60 18.91 -6.99 -10.42
CA GLU A 60 19.53 -6.82 -11.75
C GLU A 60 21.06 -6.70 -11.71
N TYR A 61 21.64 -6.10 -10.67
CA TYR A 61 23.09 -5.94 -10.52
C TYR A 61 23.56 -6.27 -9.10
N PHE A 62 24.81 -6.73 -9.00
CA PHE A 62 25.44 -6.91 -7.69
C PHE A 62 25.74 -5.56 -7.06
N GLU A 63 25.04 -5.27 -5.96
CA GLU A 63 25.33 -4.11 -5.15
C GLU A 63 26.10 -4.52 -3.89
N LYS A 64 27.27 -3.90 -3.68
CA LYS A 64 28.13 -4.09 -2.50
C LYS A 64 27.31 -3.81 -1.22
N PRO A 65 27.47 -4.60 -0.14
CA PRO A 65 26.67 -4.46 1.08
C PRO A 65 26.71 -3.05 1.70
N SER A 66 27.82 -2.33 1.55
CA SER A 66 27.93 -0.93 2.01
C SER A 66 26.94 0.01 1.29
N ILE A 67 26.80 -0.13 -0.04
CA ILE A 67 25.91 0.71 -0.83
C ILE A 67 24.44 0.35 -0.55
N LYS A 68 24.12 -0.94 -0.38
CA LYS A 68 22.79 -1.40 0.08
C LYS A 68 22.39 -0.73 1.40
N LYS A 69 23.29 -0.71 2.39
CA LYS A 69 23.06 -0.06 3.69
C LYS A 69 22.85 1.45 3.53
N LYS A 70 23.67 2.12 2.72
CA LYS A 70 23.54 3.56 2.44
C LYS A 70 22.19 3.90 1.79
N LYS A 71 21.76 3.15 0.78
CA LYS A 71 20.45 3.34 0.12
C LYS A 71 19.27 3.07 1.06
N ALA A 72 19.38 2.08 1.94
CA ALA A 72 18.33 1.79 2.93
C ALA A 72 18.13 2.95 3.91
N ILE A 73 19.21 3.49 4.47
CA ILE A 73 19.19 4.64 5.39
C ILE A 73 18.61 5.87 4.70
N GLU A 74 19.05 6.16 3.48
CA GLU A 74 18.54 7.29 2.69
C GLU A 74 17.03 7.16 2.43
N SER A 75 16.57 5.97 2.05
CA SER A 75 15.14 5.71 1.84
C SER A 75 14.32 5.89 3.13
N ALA A 76 14.87 5.54 4.29
CA ALA A 76 14.23 5.71 5.58
C ALA A 76 14.14 7.20 5.99
N LYS A 77 15.22 7.97 5.78
CA LYS A 77 15.24 9.42 6.03
C LYS A 77 14.18 10.15 5.21
N ARG A 78 14.13 9.90 3.90
CA ARG A 78 13.10 10.48 3.00
C ARG A 78 11.67 10.15 3.45
N LYS A 79 11.43 8.92 3.90
CA LYS A 79 10.11 8.52 4.44
C LYS A 79 9.76 9.26 5.73
N ALA A 80 10.73 9.41 6.64
CA ALA A 80 10.55 10.13 7.90
C ALA A 80 10.26 11.62 7.65
N GLU A 81 11.01 12.27 6.76
CA GLU A 81 10.79 13.67 6.34
C GLU A 81 9.41 13.87 5.74
N LYS A 82 8.96 12.97 4.86
CA LYS A 82 7.61 13.01 4.29
C LYS A 82 6.55 12.91 5.39
N LYS A 83 6.72 12.04 6.38
CA LYS A 83 5.79 11.91 7.52
C LYS A 83 5.78 13.18 8.37
N LYS A 84 6.93 13.78 8.67
CA LYS A 84 7.03 15.06 9.37
C LYS A 84 6.29 16.18 8.64
N ARG A 85 6.47 16.28 7.32
CA ARG A 85 5.75 17.26 6.47
C ARG A 85 4.24 17.04 6.45
N LEU A 86 3.79 15.79 6.48
CA LEU A 86 2.36 15.48 6.54
C LEU A 86 1.77 15.81 7.91
N PHE A 87 2.51 15.55 8.98
CA PHE A 87 2.11 15.87 10.35
C PHE A 87 2.00 17.38 10.56
N SER A 88 3.04 18.14 10.18
CA SER A 88 3.03 19.60 10.31
C SER A 88 1.98 20.33 9.47
N LYS A 89 1.46 19.68 8.41
CA LYS A 89 0.30 20.18 7.67
C LYS A 89 -1.03 19.92 8.37
N LYS A 90 -1.11 18.85 9.18
CA LYS A 90 -2.31 18.47 9.91
C LYS A 90 -2.49 19.28 11.18
N ASP A 91 -1.39 19.68 11.83
CA ASP A 91 -1.42 20.54 13.02
C ASP A 91 -1.75 22.02 12.70
N LYS A 92 -1.72 22.39 11.42
CA LYS A 92 -2.00 23.76 10.92
C LYS A 92 -3.37 23.90 10.25
N ALA A 93 -4.16 22.83 10.21
CA ALA A 93 -5.52 22.80 9.65
C ALA A 93 -6.54 22.67 10.79
#